data_AF-A0A9X8YMG5-F1
#
_entry.id   AF-A0A9X8YMG5-F1
#
_cell.length_a   1.000
_cell.length_b   1.000
_cell.length_c   1.000
_cell.angle_alpha   90.00
_cell.angle_beta   90.00
_cell.angle_gamma   90.00
#
_symmetry.space_group_name_H-M   'P 1'
#
loop_
_entity.id
_entity.type
_entity.pdbx_description
1 polymer ?
#
loop_
_entity_poly.entity_id
_entity_poly.type
_entity_poly.pdbx_seq_one_letter_code
_entity_poly.pdbx_strand_id
1 'polypeptide(L)'
;EAGLNVVALERGPMRDTYPDGSYPQVIDELTYNIRRKLFQDLSKSTVTIRHNSSQTAVPYRQLAAFLPGTGVGGAGLHWSGVHFRVDPIELRMRSHYEERYGKNFIPKDMTIQDFGVTYDELEPFFDKAEKVFGTSGTAWTIKGQKVAQKGGNRFAPDRSDDFPLPAQKNTYSAQLF
;
A
#
# COMPACT_ATOMS: atom_id res chain seq x y z
N GLU A 1 -16.32 -4.73 17.71
CA GLU A 1 -16.90 -4.47 16.37
C GLU A 1 -17.95 -3.38 16.48
N ALA A 2 -18.15 -2.56 15.45
CA ALA A 2 -19.04 -1.39 15.51
C ALA A 2 -20.55 -1.73 15.38
N GLY A 3 -20.91 -3.01 15.30
CA GLY A 3 -22.31 -3.46 15.19
C GLY A 3 -23.00 -3.15 13.84
N LEU A 4 -22.22 -2.84 12.80
CA LEU A 4 -22.72 -2.49 11.47
C LEU A 4 -22.73 -3.70 10.53
N ASN A 5 -23.78 -3.80 9.72
CA ASN A 5 -23.81 -4.71 8.56
C ASN A 5 -23.24 -3.95 7.36
N VAL A 6 -22.12 -4.43 6.82
CA VAL A 6 -21.40 -3.77 5.71
C VAL A 6 -21.49 -4.63 4.46
N VAL A 7 -21.83 -4.00 3.33
CA VAL A 7 -21.79 -4.63 2.00
C VAL A 7 -20.70 -3.94 1.18
N ALA A 8 -19.72 -4.72 0.71
CA ALA A 8 -18.72 -4.26 -0.24
C ALA A 8 -19.18 -4.54 -1.68
N LEU A 9 -19.24 -3.51 -2.51
CA LEU A 9 -19.58 -3.64 -3.93
C LEU A 9 -18.32 -3.45 -4.77
N GLU A 10 -17.97 -4.47 -5.55
CA GLU A 10 -16.83 -4.44 -6.48
C GLU A 10 -17.29 -4.58 -7.93
N ARG A 11 -16.53 -3.99 -8.85
CA ARG A 11 -16.85 -3.97 -10.28
C ARG A 11 -16.03 -5.02 -11.04
N GLY A 12 -16.72 -5.86 -11.79
CA GLY A 12 -16.13 -6.76 -12.78
C GLY A 12 -16.26 -8.24 -12.38
N PRO A 13 -15.58 -9.15 -13.09
CA PRO A 13 -15.69 -10.57 -12.83
C PRO A 13 -15.12 -10.93 -11.45
N MET A 14 -15.76 -11.91 -10.80
CA MET A 14 -15.18 -12.61 -9.65
C MET A 14 -13.90 -13.33 -10.11
N ARG A 15 -12.88 -13.34 -9.25
CA ARG A 15 -11.65 -14.10 -9.45
C ARG A 15 -11.22 -14.73 -8.13
N ASP A 16 -10.59 -15.89 -8.22
CA ASP A 16 -10.11 -16.61 -7.05
C ASP A 16 -8.67 -17.13 -7.25
N THR A 17 -8.00 -17.50 -6.17
CA THR A 17 -6.65 -18.07 -6.18
C THR A 17 -6.61 -19.37 -6.99
N TYR A 18 -7.69 -20.15 -6.97
CA TYR A 18 -7.87 -21.31 -7.82
C TYR A 18 -9.29 -21.28 -8.43
N PRO A 19 -9.44 -21.51 -9.75
CA PRO A 19 -8.41 -21.89 -10.71
C PRO A 19 -7.65 -20.70 -11.35
N ASP A 20 -8.14 -19.46 -11.21
CA ASP A 20 -7.61 -18.31 -11.98
C ASP A 20 -6.16 -17.95 -11.66
N GLY A 21 -5.75 -18.16 -10.41
CA GLY A 21 -4.40 -17.93 -9.90
C GLY A 21 -3.42 -19.10 -10.12
N SER A 22 -3.84 -20.17 -10.80
CA SER A 22 -3.06 -21.41 -10.86
C SER A 22 -1.80 -21.30 -11.74
N TYR A 23 -0.69 -21.82 -11.22
CA TYR A 23 0.55 -21.97 -11.98
C TYR A 23 0.42 -23.17 -12.94
N PRO A 24 0.96 -23.10 -14.19
CA PRO A 24 1.72 -21.99 -14.79
C PRO A 24 0.86 -20.96 -15.53
N GLN A 25 -0.47 -21.06 -15.52
CA GLN A 25 -1.32 -20.23 -16.38
C GLN A 25 -1.11 -18.74 -16.13
N VAL A 26 -0.90 -18.34 -14.88
CA VAL A 26 -0.71 -16.94 -14.47
C VAL A 26 0.61 -16.30 -14.90
N ILE A 27 1.61 -17.08 -15.31
CA ILE A 27 2.90 -16.54 -15.76
C ILE A 27 2.99 -16.32 -17.28
N ASP A 28 1.86 -16.40 -17.99
CA ASP A 28 1.79 -16.00 -19.40
C ASP A 28 1.97 -14.48 -19.55
N GLU A 29 3.20 -14.06 -19.81
CA GLU A 29 3.56 -12.66 -19.98
C GLU A 29 2.82 -11.98 -21.13
N LEU A 30 2.55 -12.68 -22.24
CA LEU A 30 1.82 -12.11 -23.36
C LEU A 30 0.40 -11.75 -22.95
N THR A 31 -0.27 -12.64 -22.23
CA THR A 31 -1.64 -12.42 -21.76
C THR A 31 -1.70 -11.35 -20.66
N TYR A 32 -0.83 -11.43 -19.66
CA TYR A 32 -0.95 -10.64 -18.44
C TYR A 32 -0.16 -9.34 -18.49
N ASN A 33 1.10 -9.35 -18.93
CA ASN A 33 1.96 -8.17 -18.97
C ASN A 33 1.76 -7.34 -20.23
N ILE A 34 1.69 -7.97 -21.40
CA ILE A 34 1.61 -7.26 -22.69
C ILE A 34 0.17 -6.90 -23.05
N ARG A 35 -0.75 -7.87 -23.00
CA ARG A 35 -2.18 -7.68 -23.33
C ARG A 35 -3.02 -7.17 -22.16
N ARG A 36 -2.42 -7.02 -20.98
CA ARG A 36 -3.01 -6.31 -19.85
C ARG A 36 -4.33 -6.91 -19.33
N LYS A 37 -4.48 -8.24 -19.36
CA LYS A 37 -5.75 -8.93 -19.01
C LYS A 37 -6.31 -8.62 -17.61
N LEU A 38 -5.45 -8.27 -16.64
CA LEU A 38 -5.87 -7.96 -15.26
C LEU A 38 -6.13 -6.47 -15.02
N PHE A 39 -5.88 -5.61 -16.01
CA PHE A 39 -5.95 -4.17 -15.83
C PHE A 39 -7.20 -3.56 -16.43
N GLN A 40 -7.49 -2.34 -16.02
CA GLN A 40 -8.63 -1.57 -16.49
C GLN A 40 -8.56 -1.35 -18.00
N ASP A 41 -9.65 -1.70 -18.67
CA ASP A 41 -9.87 -1.35 -20.08
C ASP A 41 -10.08 0.16 -20.22
N LEU A 42 -9.04 0.84 -20.74
CA LEU A 42 -9.00 2.29 -20.91
C LEU A 42 -9.96 2.81 -21.99
N SER A 43 -10.52 1.94 -22.83
CA SER A 43 -11.58 2.33 -23.78
C SER A 43 -12.92 2.56 -23.07
N LYS A 44 -13.16 1.85 -21.95
CA LYS A 44 -14.40 1.92 -21.16
C LYS A 44 -14.33 2.95 -20.04
N SER A 45 -13.20 3.02 -19.33
CA SER A 45 -13.00 3.90 -18.18
C SER A 45 -11.53 4.24 -18.04
N THR A 46 -11.20 5.52 -17.91
CA THR A 46 -9.82 5.97 -17.76
C THR A 46 -9.72 7.23 -16.89
N VAL A 47 -8.51 7.54 -16.43
CA VAL A 47 -8.17 8.83 -15.82
C VAL A 47 -7.77 9.83 -16.90
N THR A 48 -7.77 11.11 -16.58
CA THR A 48 -7.18 12.15 -17.45
C THR A 48 -5.80 12.53 -16.96
N ILE A 49 -4.93 12.97 -17.87
CA ILE A 49 -3.57 13.41 -17.60
C ILE A 49 -3.33 14.78 -18.22
N ARG A 50 -2.54 15.60 -17.53
CA ARG A 50 -1.95 16.85 -18.02
C ARG A 50 -0.52 16.96 -17.50
N HIS A 51 0.37 17.58 -18.26
CA HIS A 51 1.76 17.75 -17.83
C HIS A 51 1.95 18.95 -16.90
N ASN A 52 1.05 19.92 -16.94
CA ASN A 52 1.05 21.08 -16.04
C ASN A 52 -0.37 21.62 -15.82
N SER A 53 -0.50 22.59 -14.92
CA SER A 53 -1.79 23.14 -14.50
C SER A 53 -2.50 24.00 -15.56
N SER A 54 -1.81 24.50 -16.57
CA SER A 54 -2.39 25.33 -17.64
C SER A 54 -2.97 24.50 -18.79
N GLN A 55 -2.63 23.21 -18.88
CA GLN A 55 -3.15 22.31 -19.91
C GLN A 55 -4.53 21.75 -19.57
N THR A 56 -5.31 21.51 -20.63
CA THR A 56 -6.53 20.70 -20.54
C THR A 56 -6.14 19.24 -20.32
N ALA A 57 -6.70 18.60 -19.30
CA ALA A 57 -6.45 17.19 -19.05
C ALA A 57 -7.13 16.32 -20.11
N VAL A 58 -6.37 15.42 -20.73
CA VAL A 58 -6.84 14.53 -21.80
C VAL A 58 -6.89 13.08 -21.34
N PRO A 59 -7.76 12.23 -21.92
CA PRO A 59 -7.89 10.83 -21.52
C PRO A 59 -6.56 10.05 -21.64
N TYR A 60 -6.21 9.29 -20.60
CA TYR A 60 -5.06 8.38 -20.64
C TYR A 60 -5.42 7.13 -21.45
N ARG A 61 -4.66 6.83 -22.52
CA ARG A 61 -5.01 5.75 -23.47
C ARG A 61 -4.01 4.60 -23.53
N GLN A 62 -2.86 4.72 -22.85
CA GLN A 62 -1.84 3.69 -22.81
C GLN A 62 -1.34 3.52 -21.39
N LEU A 63 -1.49 2.31 -20.86
CA LEU A 63 -0.99 1.94 -19.54
C LEU A 63 0.55 1.87 -19.53
N ALA A 64 1.16 2.46 -18.50
CA ALA A 64 2.59 2.37 -18.23
C ALA A 64 2.83 2.12 -16.73
N ALA A 65 3.38 3.10 -16.00
CA ALA A 65 3.71 2.97 -14.58
C ALA A 65 2.46 2.88 -13.67
N PHE A 66 1.31 3.38 -14.13
CA PHE A 66 0.04 3.28 -13.41
C PHE A 66 -0.82 2.19 -14.03
N LEU A 67 -1.08 1.12 -13.27
CA LEU A 67 -1.76 -0.09 -13.72
C LEU A 67 -2.99 -0.39 -12.85
N PRO A 68 -4.14 0.26 -13.10
CA PRO A 68 -5.34 0.01 -12.31
C PRO A 68 -5.84 -1.42 -12.55
N GLY A 69 -6.09 -2.18 -11.47
CA GLY A 69 -6.70 -3.51 -11.58
C GLY A 69 -8.19 -3.44 -11.95
N THR A 70 -8.72 -4.53 -12.51
CA THR A 70 -10.17 -4.69 -12.78
C THR A 70 -10.68 -6.00 -12.19
N GLY A 71 -11.98 -6.10 -11.89
CA GLY A 71 -12.62 -7.27 -11.26
C GLY A 71 -12.58 -7.22 -9.73
N VAL A 72 -13.24 -8.20 -9.11
CA VAL A 72 -13.25 -8.35 -7.64
C VAL A 72 -11.82 -8.50 -7.12
N GLY A 73 -11.47 -7.78 -6.05
CA GLY A 73 -10.11 -7.67 -5.52
C GLY A 73 -9.21 -6.62 -6.20
N GLY A 74 -9.63 -6.08 -7.35
CA GLY A 74 -8.96 -4.95 -8.02
C GLY A 74 -7.46 -5.12 -8.21
N ALA A 75 -6.68 -4.17 -7.71
CA ALA A 75 -5.22 -4.19 -7.82
C ALA A 75 -4.54 -5.20 -6.88
N GLY A 76 -5.25 -5.70 -5.86
CA GLY A 76 -4.70 -6.70 -4.93
C GLY A 76 -4.31 -8.01 -5.60
N LEU A 77 -4.86 -8.32 -6.78
CA LEU A 77 -4.50 -9.53 -7.53
C LEU A 77 -3.11 -9.47 -8.18
N HIS A 78 -2.60 -8.28 -8.49
CA HIS A 78 -1.34 -8.10 -9.23
C HIS A 78 -0.29 -7.27 -8.49
N TRP A 79 -0.58 -6.85 -7.27
CA TRP A 79 0.36 -6.10 -6.44
C TRP A 79 1.64 -6.91 -6.15
N SER A 80 2.69 -6.22 -5.71
CA SER A 80 3.97 -6.84 -5.36
C SER A 80 3.98 -7.55 -4.00
N GLY A 81 2.89 -7.45 -3.23
CA GLY A 81 2.83 -7.96 -1.85
C GLY A 81 3.61 -7.12 -0.83
N VAL A 82 4.03 -5.91 -1.19
CA VAL A 82 4.74 -5.01 -0.30
C VAL A 82 3.76 -4.32 0.64
N HIS A 83 3.90 -4.56 1.95
CA HIS A 83 2.97 -4.10 2.97
C HIS A 83 3.71 -3.33 4.08
N PHE A 84 3.46 -2.02 4.17
CA PHE A 84 4.07 -1.13 5.15
C PHE A 84 3.00 -0.43 6.00
N ARG A 85 3.33 -0.15 7.26
CA ARG A 85 2.54 0.77 8.09
C ARG A 85 2.88 2.22 7.75
N VAL A 86 1.93 3.12 7.95
CA VAL A 86 2.15 4.57 7.86
C VAL A 86 3.09 5.03 8.99
N ASP A 87 3.98 5.98 8.70
CA ASP A 87 4.82 6.59 9.73
C ASP A 87 3.97 7.52 10.62
N PRO A 88 4.14 7.52 11.96
CA PRO A 88 3.41 8.42 12.85
C PRO A 88 3.54 9.91 12.48
N ILE A 89 4.68 10.32 11.91
CA ILE A 89 4.92 11.70 11.47
C ILE A 89 4.00 12.07 10.30
N GLU A 90 3.76 11.14 9.37
CA GLU A 90 2.88 11.40 8.22
C GLU A 90 1.44 11.70 8.66
N LEU A 91 0.97 11.06 9.73
CA LEU A 91 -0.36 11.31 10.29
C LEU A 91 -0.50 12.71 10.93
N ARG A 92 0.61 13.33 11.33
CA ARG A 92 0.66 14.64 11.99
C ARG A 92 1.56 15.65 11.27
N MET A 93 1.62 15.56 9.94
CA MET A 93 2.62 16.27 9.14
C MET A 93 2.62 17.79 9.38
N ARG A 94 1.44 18.41 9.52
CA ARG A 94 1.36 19.85 9.78
C ARG A 94 1.91 20.17 11.17
N SER A 95 1.38 19.51 12.20
CA SER A 95 1.82 19.74 13.58
C SER A 95 3.31 19.49 13.75
N HIS A 96 3.84 18.41 13.16
CA HIS A 96 5.27 18.09 13.22
C HIS A 96 6.16 19.23 12.70
N TYR A 97 5.81 19.82 11.55
CA TYR A 97 6.58 20.94 11.00
C TYR A 97 6.40 22.24 11.78
N GLU A 98 5.19 22.53 12.27
CA GLU A 98 4.95 23.71 13.12
C GLU A 98 5.72 23.62 14.45
N GLU A 99 5.76 22.45 15.09
CA GLU A 99 6.48 22.19 16.34
C GLU A 99 8.01 22.32 16.13
N ARG A 100 8.53 21.81 15.01
CA ARG A 100 9.97 21.76 14.75
C ARG A 100 10.55 23.06 14.21
N TYR A 101 9.82 23.74 13.33
CA TYR A 101 10.32 24.90 12.58
C TYR A 101 9.48 26.17 12.76
N GLY A 102 8.38 26.10 13.51
CA GLY A 102 7.46 27.20 13.73
C GLY A 102 6.40 27.33 12.62
N LYS A 103 5.29 27.98 12.95
CA LYS A 103 4.13 28.12 12.04
C LYS A 103 4.45 28.82 10.72
N ASN A 104 5.42 29.74 10.74
CA ASN A 104 5.83 30.50 9.56
C ASN A 104 6.65 29.66 8.56
N PHE A 105 7.06 28.44 8.91
CA PHE A 105 7.74 27.52 7.99
C PHE A 105 6.81 27.01 6.89
N ILE A 106 5.52 26.90 7.17
CA ILE A 106 4.50 26.42 6.22
C ILE A 106 3.94 27.64 5.46
N PRO A 107 4.15 27.74 4.13
CA PRO A 107 3.56 28.81 3.32
C PRO A 107 2.04 28.83 3.41
N LYS A 108 1.44 30.01 3.24
CA LYS A 108 -0.02 30.19 3.34
C LYS A 108 -0.80 29.37 2.31
N ASP A 109 -0.20 29.09 1.17
CA ASP A 109 -0.76 28.32 0.05
C ASP A 109 -0.41 26.82 0.12
N MET A 110 0.34 26.37 1.14
CA MET A 110 0.61 24.96 1.37
C MET A 110 -0.53 24.32 2.17
N THR A 111 -1.17 23.31 1.57
CA THR A 111 -2.40 22.69 2.10
C THR A 111 -2.14 21.46 2.98
N ILE A 112 -0.93 21.32 3.56
CA ILE A 112 -0.66 20.18 4.46
C ILE A 112 -1.51 20.30 5.73
N GLN A 113 -1.95 19.14 6.21
CA GLN A 113 -2.83 18.98 7.37
C GLN A 113 -2.50 17.68 8.10
N ASP A 114 -2.99 17.56 9.33
CA ASP A 114 -2.96 16.31 10.07
C ASP A 114 -4.17 15.44 9.66
N PHE A 115 -4.02 14.12 9.73
CA PHE A 115 -5.05 13.17 9.32
C PHE A 115 -6.21 13.05 10.31
N GLY A 116 -6.07 13.62 11.51
CA GLY A 116 -7.10 13.60 12.56
C GLY A 116 -7.19 12.29 13.34
N VAL A 117 -6.24 11.37 13.13
CA VAL A 117 -6.07 10.11 13.88
C VAL A 117 -4.60 9.92 14.20
N THR A 118 -4.31 9.26 15.31
CA THR A 118 -2.95 8.94 15.75
C THR A 118 -2.53 7.55 15.30
N TYR A 119 -1.23 7.32 15.25
CA TYR A 119 -0.71 5.96 15.00
C TYR A 119 -1.20 4.98 16.07
N ASP A 120 -1.22 5.37 17.35
CA ASP A 120 -1.64 4.52 18.45
C ASP A 120 -3.12 4.09 18.33
N GLU A 121 -3.99 4.97 17.82
CA GLU A 121 -5.38 4.62 17.51
C GLU A 121 -5.49 3.63 16.34
N LEU A 122 -4.59 3.70 15.35
CA LEU A 122 -4.58 2.83 14.17
C LEU A 122 -3.80 1.52 14.37
N GLU A 123 -2.86 1.47 15.31
CA GLU A 123 -1.93 0.35 15.52
C GLU A 123 -2.64 -1.00 15.66
N PRO A 124 -3.72 -1.14 16.45
CA PRO A 124 -4.42 -2.42 16.58
C PRO A 124 -5.05 -2.89 15.27
N PHE A 125 -5.41 -1.97 14.38
CA PHE A 125 -5.96 -2.28 13.06
C PHE A 125 -4.87 -2.65 12.06
N PHE A 126 -3.70 -2.02 12.15
CA PHE A 126 -2.53 -2.42 11.37
C PHE A 126 -2.07 -3.83 11.75
N ASP A 127 -1.98 -4.13 13.05
CA ASP A 127 -1.66 -5.47 13.55
C ASP A 127 -2.66 -6.52 13.05
N LYS A 128 -3.96 -6.23 13.17
CA LYS A 128 -5.02 -7.11 12.65
C LYS A 128 -4.89 -7.32 11.13
N ALA A 129 -4.65 -6.26 10.37
CA ALA A 129 -4.48 -6.35 8.93
C ALA A 129 -3.26 -7.22 8.57
N GLU A 130 -2.11 -7.00 9.21
CA GLU A 130 -0.91 -7.81 8.95
C GLU A 130 -1.16 -9.30 9.21
N LYS A 131 -1.88 -9.65 10.29
CA LYS A 131 -2.30 -11.01 10.63
C LYS A 131 -3.22 -11.62 9.58
N VAL A 132 -4.21 -10.87 9.10
CA VAL A 132 -5.12 -11.32 8.03
C VAL A 132 -4.37 -11.57 6.72
N PHE A 133 -3.41 -10.70 6.39
CA PHE A 133 -2.66 -10.78 5.13
C PHE A 133 -1.48 -11.76 5.18
N GLY A 134 -1.11 -12.27 6.37
CA GLY A 134 0.07 -13.13 6.54
C GLY A 134 1.37 -12.37 6.28
N THR A 135 1.50 -11.17 6.84
CA THR A 135 2.67 -10.30 6.57
C THR A 135 3.94 -10.83 7.21
N SER A 136 5.01 -10.97 6.42
CA SER A 136 6.33 -11.37 6.92
C SER A 136 7.20 -10.17 7.30
N GLY A 137 7.91 -10.22 8.42
CA GLY A 137 8.80 -9.13 8.81
C GLY A 137 9.70 -9.39 10.01
N THR A 138 10.38 -8.33 10.46
CA THR A 138 11.15 -8.31 11.71
C THR A 138 10.87 -7.00 12.41
N ALA A 139 10.17 -7.05 13.55
CA ALA A 139 9.88 -5.88 14.35
C ALA A 139 11.17 -5.29 14.95
N TRP A 140 11.30 -3.97 14.95
CA TRP A 140 12.42 -3.31 15.64
C TRP A 140 12.17 -3.23 17.14
N THR A 141 11.00 -2.72 17.53
CA THR A 141 10.51 -2.69 18.90
C THR A 141 9.11 -3.28 19.01
N ILE A 142 8.81 -3.89 20.16
CA ILE A 142 7.48 -4.35 20.58
C ILE A 142 7.25 -3.85 22.00
N LYS A 143 6.15 -3.12 22.24
CA LYS A 143 5.80 -2.53 23.54
C LYS A 143 6.98 -1.75 24.16
N GLY A 144 7.67 -0.98 23.34
CA GLY A 144 8.83 -0.17 23.69
C GLY A 144 10.12 -0.97 23.94
N GLN A 145 10.09 -2.31 23.85
CA GLN A 145 11.26 -3.16 24.02
C GLN A 145 11.88 -3.47 22.67
N LYS A 146 13.19 -3.28 22.53
CA LYS A 146 13.92 -3.68 21.32
C LYS A 146 13.96 -5.20 21.22
N VAL A 147 13.38 -5.76 20.16
CA VAL A 147 13.32 -7.22 19.93
C VAL A 147 14.22 -7.68 18.77
N ALA A 148 14.53 -6.80 17.82
CA ALA A 148 15.43 -7.12 16.73
C ALA A 148 16.88 -7.30 17.21
N GLN A 149 17.44 -8.49 17.02
CA GLN A 149 18.86 -8.77 17.24
C GLN A 149 19.73 -8.40 16.02
N LYS A 150 19.24 -8.72 14.80
CA LYS A 150 19.84 -8.34 13.50
C LYS A 150 18.70 -8.08 12.51
N GLY A 151 18.81 -7.02 11.71
CA GLY A 151 17.73 -6.60 10.80
C GLY A 151 16.64 -5.76 11.49
N GLY A 152 15.51 -5.59 10.81
CA GLY A 152 14.40 -4.71 11.23
C GLY A 152 14.65 -3.23 10.90
N ASN A 153 13.59 -2.49 10.62
CA ASN A 153 13.69 -1.06 10.36
C ASN A 153 13.74 -0.28 11.68
N ARG A 154 14.89 0.31 12.02
CA ARG A 154 15.06 1.11 13.26
C ARG A 154 14.19 2.37 13.34
N PHE A 155 13.64 2.80 12.22
CA PHE A 155 12.73 3.93 12.11
C PHE A 155 11.26 3.49 12.11
N ALA A 156 10.98 2.18 12.13
CA ALA A 156 9.61 1.72 12.22
C ALA A 156 9.01 2.12 13.58
N PRO A 157 7.73 2.50 13.60
CA PRO A 157 7.01 2.76 14.84
C PRO A 157 6.90 1.49 15.70
N ASP A 158 6.69 1.71 17.00
CA ASP A 158 6.49 0.63 17.95
C ASP A 158 5.25 -0.21 17.60
N ARG A 159 5.26 -1.46 18.00
CA ARG A 159 4.21 -2.44 17.70
C ARG A 159 3.70 -3.06 18.98
N SER A 160 2.43 -3.42 19.02
CA SER A 160 1.86 -4.17 20.15
C SER A 160 2.18 -5.66 20.09
N ASP A 161 2.49 -6.19 18.91
CA ASP A 161 2.80 -7.60 18.66
C ASP A 161 3.80 -7.77 17.49
N ASP A 162 4.40 -8.96 17.40
CA ASP A 162 5.33 -9.29 16.31
C ASP A 162 4.60 -9.53 14.99
N PHE A 163 5.35 -9.59 13.88
CA PHE A 163 4.81 -9.99 12.59
C PHE A 163 4.26 -11.43 12.66
N PRO A 164 3.16 -11.74 11.94
CA PRO A 164 2.58 -13.09 11.95
C PRO A 164 3.47 -14.13 11.28
N LEU A 165 4.38 -13.73 10.38
CA LEU A 165 5.36 -14.60 9.74
C LEU A 165 6.79 -14.02 9.88
N PRO A 166 7.83 -14.87 9.95
CA PRO A 166 9.21 -14.41 9.95
C PRO A 166 9.56 -13.73 8.63
N ALA A 167 10.55 -12.83 8.65
CA ALA A 167 11.06 -12.16 7.45
C ALA A 167 11.48 -13.16 6.36
N GLN A 168 11.19 -12.80 5.10
CA GLN A 168 11.62 -13.57 3.94
C GLN A 168 13.14 -13.69 3.88
N LYS A 169 13.62 -14.79 3.33
CA LYS A 169 15.05 -14.96 3.04
C LYS A 169 15.43 -14.08 1.85
N ASN A 170 16.61 -13.47 1.92
CA ASN A 170 17.18 -12.79 0.76
C ASN A 170 17.40 -13.81 -0.37
N THR A 171 16.92 -13.48 -1.57
CA THR A 171 17.22 -14.25 -2.78
C THR A 171 18.72 -14.21 -3.05
N TYR A 172 19.23 -15.19 -3.80
CA TYR A 172 20.66 -15.24 -4.14
C TYR A 172 21.13 -13.96 -4.85
N SER A 173 20.32 -13.43 -5.77
CA SER A 173 20.61 -12.16 -6.45
C SER A 173 20.74 -10.99 -5.48
N ALA A 174 19.88 -10.90 -4.45
CA ALA A 174 19.92 -9.84 -3.45
C ALA A 174 21.07 -9.99 -2.43
N GLN A 175 21.81 -11.11 -2.44
CA GLN A 175 23.00 -11.31 -1.62
C GLN A 175 24.29 -10.97 -2.39
N LEU A 176 24.25 -10.96 -3.72
CA LEU A 176 25.41 -10.68 -4.58
C LEU A 176 25.63 -9.19 -4.85
N PHE A 177 24.54 -8.41 -4.89
CA PHE A 177 24.52 -6.98 -5.18
C PHE A 177 23.94 -6.22 -3.99
#